data_AF-A0AAV8WV88-F1
#
_entry.id   AF-A0AAV8WV88-F1
#
_cell.length_a   1.000
_cell.length_b   1.000
_cell.length_c   1.000
_cell.angle_alpha   90.00
_cell.angle_beta   90.00
_cell.angle_gamma   90.00
#
_symmetry.space_group_name_H-M   'P 1'
#
loop_
_entity.id
_entity.type
_entity.pdbx_description
1 polymer ?
#
loop_
_entity_poly.entity_id
_entity_poly.type
_entity_poly.pdbx_seq_one_letter_code
_entity_poly.pdbx_strand_id
1 'polypeptide(L)'
;MVSAKYSQLKRIKNSRRQYSSTFIKPTDKIEIEAFTGLLYLLGVFKLGHEDLRSFWVTDGTGRDLFHGTMSLARFFFLLCCIHFDDETTRAETRKENKLAPISKHF
;
A
#
# COMPACT_ATOMS: atom_id res chain seq x y z
N MET A 1 27.19 -16.56 33.95
CA MET A 1 26.02 -15.65 33.80
C MET A 1 25.74 -15.17 32.36
N VAL A 2 26.46 -15.63 31.35
CA VAL A 2 26.29 -15.14 29.96
C VAL A 2 25.24 -15.95 29.17
N SER A 3 25.05 -17.24 29.45
CA SER A 3 24.17 -18.13 28.66
C SER A 3 22.66 -17.83 28.77
N ALA A 4 22.19 -17.36 29.93
CA ALA A 4 20.76 -17.07 30.14
C ALA A 4 20.27 -15.86 29.33
N LYS A 5 21.09 -14.83 29.10
CA LYS A 5 20.70 -13.65 28.29
C LYS A 5 20.51 -14.01 26.81
N TYR A 6 21.31 -14.94 26.28
CA TYR A 6 21.20 -15.40 24.89
C TYR A 6 19.97 -16.30 24.65
N SER A 7 19.47 -17.02 25.66
CA SER A 7 18.23 -17.80 25.55
C SER A 7 16.97 -16.92 25.55
N GLN A 8 16.99 -15.80 26.29
CA GLN A 8 15.90 -14.81 26.27
C GLN A 8 15.83 -14.04 24.94
N LEU A 9 16.97 -13.78 24.30
CA LEU A 9 17.02 -13.17 22.96
C LEU A 9 16.47 -14.09 21.86
N LYS A 10 16.55 -15.42 22.04
CA LYS A 10 15.87 -16.39 21.15
C LYS A 10 14.35 -16.46 21.41
N ARG A 11 13.88 -16.22 22.64
CA ARG A 11 12.44 -16.16 22.96
C ARG A 11 11.74 -14.92 22.38
N ILE A 12 12.42 -13.77 22.33
CA ILE A 12 11.89 -12.54 21.70
C ILE A 12 11.82 -12.68 20.16
N LYS A 13 12.64 -13.56 19.55
CA LYS A 13 12.58 -13.83 18.10
C LYS A 13 11.41 -14.73 17.68
N ASN A 14 10.75 -15.43 18.61
CA ASN A 14 9.66 -16.38 18.32
C ASN A 14 8.24 -15.80 18.48
N SER A 15 8.07 -14.51 18.79
CA SER A 15 6.75 -13.85 18.84
C SER A 15 6.39 -13.09 17.56
N ARG A 16 7.27 -13.06 16.55
CA ARG A 16 6.87 -12.77 15.18
C ARG A 16 6.14 -13.99 14.62
N ARG A 17 4.90 -14.19 15.08
CA ARG A 17 3.89 -14.83 14.23
C ARG A 17 4.00 -14.16 12.87
N GLN A 18 4.52 -14.87 11.87
CA GLN A 18 4.44 -14.48 10.46
C GLN A 18 2.96 -14.47 10.08
N TYR A 19 2.23 -13.45 10.52
CA TYR A 19 1.04 -13.02 9.80
C TYR A 19 1.59 -12.31 8.56
N SER A 20 1.93 -13.10 7.54
CA SER A 20 2.05 -12.56 6.19
C SER A 20 0.66 -12.07 5.83
N SER A 21 0.40 -10.80 6.09
CA SER A 21 -0.88 -10.22 5.77
C SER A 21 -1.09 -10.33 4.26
N THR A 22 -2.21 -10.91 3.84
CA THR A 22 -2.50 -11.19 2.42
C THR A 22 -2.37 -9.94 1.53
N PHE A 23 -2.52 -8.75 2.11
CA PHE A 23 -2.43 -7.47 1.41
C PHE A 23 -1.01 -6.88 1.28
N ILE A 24 0.04 -7.51 1.83
CA ILE A 24 1.44 -7.00 1.77
C ILE A 24 2.26 -7.72 0.68
N LYS A 25 1.60 -8.28 -0.32
CA LYS A 25 2.27 -9.00 -1.41
C LYS A 25 2.92 -8.01 -2.39
N PRO A 26 3.98 -8.42 -3.11
CA PRO A 26 4.46 -7.67 -4.28
C PRO A 26 3.33 -7.43 -5.26
N THR A 27 3.36 -6.27 -5.90
CA THR A 27 2.33 -5.84 -6.85
C THR A 27 2.71 -6.30 -8.26
N ASP A 28 1.73 -6.65 -9.08
CA ASP A 28 1.91 -6.94 -10.50
C ASP A 28 1.33 -5.84 -11.40
N LYS A 29 1.55 -5.96 -12.72
CA LYS A 29 1.05 -4.99 -13.70
C LYS A 29 -0.49 -4.88 -13.70
N ILE A 30 -1.17 -6.02 -13.61
CA ILE A 30 -2.65 -6.08 -13.66
C ILE A 30 -3.23 -5.39 -12.42
N GLU A 31 -2.61 -5.58 -11.27
CA GLU A 31 -3.00 -4.97 -10.01
C GLU A 31 -2.77 -3.46 -10.01
N ILE A 32 -1.68 -2.97 -10.60
CA ILE A 32 -1.47 -1.52 -10.80
C ILE A 32 -2.53 -0.94 -11.74
N GLU A 33 -2.87 -1.63 -12.83
CA GLU A 33 -3.94 -1.20 -13.75
C GLU A 33 -5.31 -1.19 -13.05
N ALA A 34 -5.62 -2.22 -12.27
CA ALA A 34 -6.83 -2.32 -11.49
C ALA A 34 -6.92 -1.21 -10.42
N PHE A 35 -5.83 -0.98 -9.68
CA PHE A 35 -5.72 0.12 -8.70
C PHE A 35 -5.95 1.48 -9.37
N THR A 36 -5.32 1.70 -10.52
CA THR A 36 -5.47 2.94 -11.29
C THR A 36 -6.91 3.11 -11.79
N GLY A 37 -7.55 2.03 -12.24
CA GLY A 37 -8.97 2.01 -12.61
C GLY A 37 -9.88 2.43 -11.45
N LEU A 38 -9.60 1.93 -10.23
CA LEU A 38 -10.32 2.37 -9.04
C LEU A 38 -10.11 3.87 -8.76
N LEU A 39 -8.89 4.41 -8.91
CA LEU A 39 -8.65 5.85 -8.76
C LEU A 39 -9.45 6.69 -9.77
N TYR A 40 -9.57 6.25 -11.03
CA TYR A 40 -10.41 6.93 -12.02
C TYR A 40 -11.88 6.91 -11.60
N LEU A 41 -12.38 5.77 -11.16
CA LEU A 41 -13.77 5.64 -10.69
C LEU A 41 -14.05 6.52 -9.48
N LEU A 42 -13.11 6.63 -8.54
CA LEU A 42 -13.20 7.55 -7.41
C LEU A 42 -13.35 9.02 -7.87
N GLY A 43 -12.60 9.41 -8.90
CA GLY A 43 -12.76 10.73 -9.53
C GLY A 43 -14.14 10.94 -10.15
N VAL A 44 -14.67 9.93 -10.85
CA VAL A 44 -16.01 9.95 -11.47
C VAL A 44 -17.11 10.06 -10.42
N PHE A 45 -17.00 9.31 -9.31
CA PHE A 45 -17.97 9.34 -8.22
C PHE A 45 -17.83 10.56 -7.30
N LYS A 46 -16.93 11.51 -7.62
CA LYS A 46 -16.74 12.80 -6.93
C LYS A 46 -16.54 12.66 -5.41
N LEU A 47 -15.38 12.14 -5.01
CA LEU A 47 -14.89 11.98 -3.63
C LEU A 47 -14.90 13.22 -2.69
N GLY A 48 -15.57 14.32 -3.03
CA GLY A 48 -15.51 15.56 -2.25
C GLY A 48 -16.15 15.50 -0.85
N HIS A 49 -17.08 14.58 -0.60
CA HIS A 49 -17.84 14.53 0.66
C HIS A 49 -18.10 13.12 1.22
N GLU A 50 -17.68 12.05 0.53
CA GLU A 50 -17.90 10.67 0.99
C GLU A 50 -16.59 10.04 1.49
N ASP A 51 -16.69 9.31 2.61
CA ASP A 51 -15.59 8.50 3.13
C ASP A 51 -15.26 7.37 2.15
N LEU A 52 -13.99 7.22 1.76
CA LEU A 52 -13.54 6.15 0.87
C LEU A 52 -13.96 4.74 1.36
N ARG A 53 -14.12 4.56 2.68
CA ARG A 53 -14.57 3.30 3.26
C ARG A 53 -16.00 2.93 2.84
N SER A 54 -16.86 3.91 2.53
CA SER A 54 -18.25 3.68 2.10
C SER A 54 -18.32 2.86 0.82
N PHE A 55 -17.32 3.00 -0.06
CA PHE A 55 -17.25 2.30 -1.34
C PHE A 55 -17.08 0.79 -1.19
N TRP A 56 -16.52 0.33 -0.07
CA TRP A 56 -16.25 -1.07 0.24
C TRP A 56 -17.27 -1.72 1.19
N VAL A 57 -18.35 -1.03 1.54
CA VAL A 57 -19.38 -1.57 2.43
C VAL A 57 -20.24 -2.62 1.70
N THR A 58 -20.63 -3.68 2.40
CA THR A 58 -21.40 -4.82 1.83
C THR A 58 -22.88 -4.79 2.18
N ASP A 59 -23.39 -3.68 2.73
CA ASP A 59 -24.78 -3.51 3.17
C ASP A 59 -25.74 -3.08 2.05
N GLY A 60 -25.27 -3.14 0.80
CA GLY A 60 -26.00 -2.70 -0.39
C GLY A 60 -25.83 -1.22 -0.73
N THR A 61 -25.14 -0.44 0.11
CA THR A 61 -24.82 0.98 -0.17
C THR A 61 -23.42 1.19 -0.75
N GLY A 62 -22.54 0.18 -0.59
CA GLY A 62 -21.23 0.19 -1.23
C GLY A 62 -21.30 -0.09 -2.73
N ARG A 63 -20.14 -0.06 -3.38
CA ARG A 63 -20.04 -0.21 -4.83
C ARG A 63 -19.34 -1.51 -5.16
N ASP A 64 -20.07 -2.43 -5.78
CA ASP A 64 -19.60 -3.80 -6.03
C ASP A 64 -18.27 -3.88 -6.76
N LEU A 65 -18.06 -2.92 -7.67
CA LEU A 65 -16.83 -2.83 -8.45
C LEU A 65 -15.58 -2.63 -7.59
N PHE A 66 -15.68 -1.96 -6.44
CA PHE A 66 -14.53 -1.67 -5.57
C PHE A 66 -14.09 -2.91 -4.80
N HIS A 67 -15.02 -3.52 -4.06
CA HIS A 67 -14.71 -4.72 -3.28
C HIS A 67 -14.45 -5.95 -4.16
N GLY A 68 -15.06 -6.01 -5.36
CA GLY A 68 -14.82 -7.05 -6.35
C GLY A 68 -13.45 -6.95 -7.03
N THR A 69 -12.87 -5.75 -7.08
CA THR A 69 -11.54 -5.54 -7.69
C THR A 69 -10.40 -5.84 -6.72
N MET A 70 -10.44 -5.28 -5.51
CA MET A 70 -9.46 -5.57 -4.45
C MET A 70 -10.03 -5.24 -3.09
N SER A 71 -9.43 -5.78 -2.02
CA SER A 71 -9.85 -5.42 -0.66
C SER A 71 -9.48 -3.97 -0.32
N LEU A 72 -10.27 -3.34 0.56
CA LEU A 72 -10.00 -1.99 1.08
C LEU A 72 -8.60 -1.88 1.69
N ALA A 73 -8.17 -2.91 2.43
CA ALA A 73 -6.84 -2.97 3.04
C ALA A 73 -5.72 -2.98 1.98
N ARG A 74 -5.91 -3.72 0.87
CA ARG A 74 -4.95 -3.73 -0.24
C ARG A 74 -4.93 -2.38 -0.97
N PHE A 75 -6.09 -1.78 -1.19
CA PHE A 75 -6.18 -0.45 -1.81
C PHE A 75 -5.43 0.60 -0.98
N PHE A 76 -5.68 0.68 0.33
CA PHE A 76 -4.95 1.61 1.21
C PHE A 76 -3.45 1.30 1.29
N PHE A 77 -3.07 0.02 1.31
CA PHE A 77 -1.66 -0.37 1.28
C PHE A 77 -0.97 0.16 0.01
N LEU A 78 -1.56 -0.05 -1.16
CA LEU A 78 -1.01 0.46 -2.42
C LEU A 78 -0.96 2.00 -2.42
N LEU A 79 -2.01 2.66 -1.93
CA LEU A 79 -2.05 4.12 -1.85
C LEU A 79 -0.87 4.70 -1.02
N CYS A 80 -0.46 4.01 0.03
CA CYS A 80 0.69 4.41 0.87
C CYS A 80 2.06 4.00 0.29
N CYS A 81 2.10 3.01 -0.60
CA CYS A 81 3.34 2.37 -1.04
C CYS A 81 3.74 2.66 -2.49
N ILE A 82 2.93 3.39 -3.26
CA ILE A 82 3.29 3.76 -4.64
C ILE A 82 4.42 4.79 -4.65
N HIS A 83 5.43 4.51 -5.47
CA HIS A 83 6.58 5.38 -5.70
C HIS A 83 6.84 5.44 -7.22
N PHE A 84 7.28 6.61 -7.69
CA PHE A 84 7.57 6.88 -9.10
C PHE A 84 9.09 7.04 -9.37
N ASP A 85 9.90 6.71 -8.37
CA ASP A 85 11.34 6.79 -8.40
C ASP A 85 11.98 5.48 -7.96
N ASP A 86 13.28 5.36 -8.26
CA ASP A 86 14.09 4.24 -7.80
C ASP A 86 14.71 4.58 -6.45
N GLU A 87 14.40 3.77 -5.43
CA GLU A 87 14.90 3.93 -4.07
C GLU A 87 16.44 3.97 -4.01
N THR A 88 17.12 3.22 -4.87
CA THR A 88 18.59 3.13 -4.88
C THR A 88 19.26 4.45 -5.29
N THR A 89 18.58 5.26 -6.12
CA THR A 89 19.11 6.53 -6.65
C THR A 89 18.52 7.76 -5.95
N ARG A 90 17.57 7.55 -5.05
CA ARG A 90 16.79 8.61 -4.38
C ARG A 90 17.65 9.58 -3.57
N ALA A 91 18.67 9.08 -2.87
CA ALA A 91 19.53 9.92 -2.02
C ALA A 91 20.41 10.89 -2.83
N GLU A 92 20.82 10.48 -4.03
CA GLU A 92 21.66 11.28 -4.93
C GLU A 92 20.80 12.30 -5.68
N THR A 93 19.74 11.82 -6.33
CA THR A 93 18.83 12.66 -7.14
C THR A 93 18.12 13.74 -6.32
N ARG A 94 17.79 13.50 -5.04
CA ARG A 94 17.16 14.49 -4.16
C ARG A 94 18.08 15.68 -3.84
N LYS A 95 19.40 15.51 -3.91
CA LYS A 95 20.36 16.61 -3.68
C LYS A 95 20.33 17.60 -4.84
N GLU A 96 20.13 17.10 -6.04
CA GLU A 96 20.13 17.88 -7.28
C GLU A 96 18.74 18.46 -7.57
N ASN A 97 17.70 17.64 -7.41
CA ASN A 97 16.34 18.00 -7.75
C ASN A 97 15.37 17.65 -6.62
N LYS A 98 14.75 18.67 -6.02
CA LYS A 98 13.71 18.49 -4.99
C LYS A 98 12.48 17.74 -5.50
N LEU A 99 12.20 17.84 -6.81
CA LEU A 99 11.10 17.16 -7.49
C LEU A 99 11.53 15.81 -8.09
N ALA A 100 12.74 15.31 -7.77
CA ALA A 100 13.25 14.02 -8.25
C ALA A 100 12.22 12.87 -8.18
N PRO A 101 11.42 12.71 -7.09
CA PRO A 101 10.50 11.59 -6.96
C PRO A 101 9.40 11.49 -8.04
N ILE A 102 9.07 12.60 -8.70
CA ILE A 102 8.04 12.64 -9.76
C ILE A 102 8.57 13.14 -11.11
N SER A 103 9.79 13.67 -11.14
CA SER A 103 10.37 14.38 -12.29
C SER A 103 10.43 13.59 -13.61
N LYS A 104 10.45 12.26 -13.58
CA LYS A 104 10.50 11.45 -14.81
C LYS A 104 9.14 11.36 -15.52
N HIS A 105 8.07 11.81 -14.87
CA HIS A 105 6.70 11.67 -15.36
C HIS A 105 6.02 13.02 -15.68
N PHE A 106 6.72 14.15 -15.46
CA PHE A 106 6.26 15.52 -15.72
C PHE A 106 7.36 16.34 -16.38
#